data_AF-A0A409WEI4-F1
#
_entry.id   AF-A0A409WEI4-F1
#
_cell.length_a   1.000
_cell.length_b   1.000
_cell.length_c   1.000
_cell.angle_alpha   90.00
_cell.angle_beta   90.00
_cell.angle_gamma   90.00
#
_symmetry.space_group_name_H-M   'P 1'
#
loop_
_entity.id
_entity.type
_entity.pdbx_description
1 polymer ?
#
loop_
_entity_poly.entity_id
_entity_poly.type
_entity_poly.pdbx_seq_one_letter_code
_entity_poly.pdbx_strand_id
1 'polypeptide(L)'
;MWDTNAICTDTSLKRAEAHFTQLHDVIWKDEIEWGTRIAKFQNTQESSIEIVTLLGGWNSLLASPFNIYGNRQLALSVFGELLDRILNAQRQRNTIIDDRIQLLTNPNSELESILILSLNDVDEQLAGYLKQMNPMSYHDVPSAFHAALHSIAFRHLLDITRASQKFLRATESTLAQLPYSPSNKSRRTELNTMLNIANADFQRDYFALRDFGDPPSKLQDALTTLIPSLSDRVKLEAWYTRHRFQRLLKGD
;
A
#
# COMPACT_ATOMS: atom_id res chain seq x y z
N MET A 1 17.59 -10.18 -13.87
CA MET A 1 19.00 -9.94 -14.30
C MET A 1 19.94 -9.72 -13.11
N TRP A 2 19.55 -10.17 -11.91
CA TRP A 2 20.37 -10.20 -10.69
C TRP A 2 20.06 -11.54 -10.03
N ASP A 3 20.21 -12.64 -10.79
CA ASP A 3 19.85 -13.96 -10.26
C ASP A 3 20.92 -14.35 -9.24
N THR A 4 20.50 -14.25 -7.97
CA THR A 4 21.28 -14.41 -6.74
C THR A 4 22.11 -15.70 -6.71
N ASN A 5 21.68 -16.74 -7.43
CA ASN A 5 22.38 -18.03 -7.47
C ASN A 5 23.67 -18.03 -8.30
N ALA A 6 23.89 -17.07 -9.21
CA ALA A 6 25.12 -17.02 -10.01
C ALA A 6 26.18 -16.04 -9.46
N ILE A 7 25.75 -14.99 -8.75
CA ILE A 7 26.63 -13.88 -8.33
C ILE A 7 27.07 -14.02 -6.86
N CYS A 8 26.22 -14.57 -5.98
CA CYS A 8 26.51 -14.76 -4.55
C CYS A 8 27.07 -16.15 -4.22
N THR A 9 28.03 -16.65 -5.00
CA THR A 9 28.77 -17.86 -4.60
C THR A 9 29.75 -17.53 -3.47
N ASP A 10 30.06 -18.50 -2.61
CA ASP A 10 31.08 -18.35 -1.55
C ASP A 10 32.42 -17.83 -2.10
N THR A 11 32.75 -18.23 -3.32
CA THR A 11 33.98 -17.82 -3.99
C THR A 11 33.94 -16.35 -4.39
N SER A 12 32.81 -15.87 -4.91
CA SER A 12 32.59 -14.46 -5.22
C SER A 12 32.60 -13.59 -3.96
N LEU A 13 31.97 -14.05 -2.89
CA LEU A 13 31.96 -13.34 -1.60
C LEU A 13 33.37 -13.24 -1.00
N LYS A 14 34.14 -14.33 -1.00
CA LYS A 14 35.54 -14.32 -0.55
C LYS A 14 36.40 -13.37 -1.37
N ARG A 15 36.21 -13.30 -2.69
CA ARG A 15 36.95 -12.38 -3.56
C ARG A 15 36.56 -10.93 -3.28
N ALA A 16 35.26 -10.64 -3.13
CA ALA A 16 34.78 -9.31 -2.80
C ALA A 16 35.33 -8.85 -1.44
N GLU A 17 35.36 -9.75 -0.45
CA GLU A 17 35.93 -9.47 0.88
C GLU A 17 37.44 -9.20 0.79
N ALA A 18 38.20 -10.04 0.09
CA ALA A 18 39.63 -9.83 -0.11
C ALA A 18 39.93 -8.51 -0.83
N HIS A 19 39.15 -8.15 -1.86
CA HIS A 19 39.28 -6.87 -2.56
C HIS A 19 38.93 -5.70 -1.64
N PHE A 20 37.91 -5.83 -0.80
CA PHE A 20 37.57 -4.80 0.18
C PHE A 20 38.72 -4.59 1.17
N THR A 21 39.28 -5.66 1.73
CA THR A 21 40.46 -5.60 2.62
C THR A 21 41.64 -4.94 1.92
N GLN A 22 41.91 -5.30 0.66
CA GLN A 22 42.99 -4.68 -0.12
C GLN A 22 42.75 -3.18 -0.34
N LEU A 23 41.52 -2.79 -0.66
CA LEU A 23 41.16 -1.38 -0.81
C LEU A 23 41.33 -0.63 0.51
N HIS A 24 40.80 -1.16 1.61
CA HIS A 24 40.83 -0.54 2.93
C HIS A 24 42.26 -0.45 3.52
N ASP A 25 42.99 -1.57 3.55
CA ASP A 25 44.23 -1.67 4.33
C ASP A 25 45.49 -1.35 3.53
N VAL A 26 45.41 -1.35 2.19
CA VAL A 26 46.58 -1.16 1.32
C VAL A 26 46.43 0.06 0.44
N ILE A 27 45.32 0.20 -0.29
CA ILE A 27 45.20 1.25 -1.32
C ILE A 27 44.78 2.58 -0.71
N TRP A 28 43.80 2.59 0.20
CA TRP A 28 43.22 3.80 0.80
C TRP A 28 43.67 4.03 2.25
N LYS A 29 44.73 3.34 2.67
CA LYS A 29 45.17 3.32 4.06
C LYS A 29 45.46 4.73 4.57
N ASP A 30 46.21 5.52 3.81
CA ASP A 30 46.61 6.86 4.21
C ASP A 30 45.40 7.82 4.28
N GLU A 31 44.46 7.70 3.33
CA GLU A 31 43.21 8.46 3.31
C GLU A 31 42.31 8.10 4.50
N ILE A 32 42.26 6.82 4.88
CA ILE A 32 41.52 6.35 6.05
C ILE A 32 42.18 6.84 7.34
N GLU A 33 43.51 6.82 7.43
CA GLU A 33 44.26 7.44 8.54
C GLU A 33 43.97 8.95 8.65
N TRP A 34 43.66 9.61 7.53
CA TRP A 34 43.22 11.02 7.48
C TRP A 34 41.71 11.23 7.72
N GLY A 35 40.98 10.17 8.06
CA GLY A 35 39.57 10.23 8.45
C GLY A 35 38.57 9.92 7.33
N THR A 36 39.03 9.48 6.16
CA THR A 36 38.14 8.92 5.13
C THR A 36 37.47 7.65 5.65
N ARG A 37 36.22 7.42 5.26
CA ARG A 37 35.47 6.22 5.63
C ARG A 37 35.07 5.48 4.36
N ILE A 38 35.25 4.18 4.36
CA ILE A 38 34.77 3.27 3.33
C ILE A 38 33.72 2.35 3.95
N ALA A 39 32.65 2.08 3.21
CA ALA A 39 31.51 1.31 3.68
C ALA A 39 31.14 0.25 2.64
N LYS A 40 30.68 -0.93 3.09
CA LYS A 40 30.23 -2.00 2.21
C LYS A 40 28.76 -1.81 1.87
N PHE A 41 28.42 -1.79 0.58
CA PHE A 41 27.03 -1.87 0.14
C PHE A 41 26.63 -3.32 -0.06
N GLN A 42 25.88 -3.87 0.90
CA GLN A 42 25.39 -5.26 0.85
C GLN A 42 24.03 -5.38 0.17
N ASN A 43 23.53 -4.29 -0.43
CA ASN A 43 22.17 -4.22 -0.99
C ASN A 43 21.07 -4.59 0.04
N THR A 44 21.32 -4.25 1.30
CA THR A 44 20.35 -4.34 2.40
C THR A 44 19.96 -2.95 2.85
N GLN A 45 18.80 -2.81 3.47
CA GLN A 45 18.38 -1.52 4.04
C GLN A 45 19.38 -1.07 5.12
N GLU A 46 19.84 -2.00 5.94
CA GLU A 46 20.78 -1.78 7.03
C GLU A 46 22.11 -1.25 6.50
N SER A 47 22.70 -1.88 5.47
CA SER A 47 23.95 -1.39 4.88
C SER A 47 23.77 -0.05 4.17
N SER A 48 22.59 0.21 3.59
CA SER A 48 22.26 1.53 3.05
C SER A 48 22.27 2.60 4.14
N ILE A 49 21.62 2.33 5.29
CA ILE A 49 21.60 3.22 6.47
C ILE A 49 23.01 3.38 7.07
N GLU A 50 23.82 2.33 7.07
CA GLU A 50 25.20 2.39 7.55
C GLU A 50 26.06 3.30 6.66
N ILE A 51 26.03 3.12 5.33
CA ILE A 51 26.75 3.98 4.36
C ILE A 51 26.35 5.43 4.55
N VAL A 52 25.04 5.64 4.65
CA VAL A 52 24.39 6.91 4.97
C VAL A 52 25.01 7.49 6.25
N THR A 53 24.92 6.81 7.39
CA THR A 53 25.39 7.35 8.69
C THR A 53 26.90 7.55 8.76
N LEU A 54 27.68 6.81 7.97
CA LEU A 54 29.14 6.93 7.91
C LEU A 54 29.62 8.24 7.26
N LEU A 55 28.83 8.89 6.38
CA LEU A 55 29.16 10.13 5.67
C LEU A 55 29.10 11.39 6.57
N GLY A 56 29.70 11.36 7.77
CA GLY A 56 29.63 12.40 8.80
C GLY A 56 29.53 13.84 8.24
N GLY A 57 28.51 14.58 8.67
CA GLY A 57 28.10 15.83 7.99
C GLY A 57 26.81 15.71 7.18
N TRP A 58 25.97 14.72 7.50
CA TRP A 58 24.65 14.54 6.87
C TRP A 58 23.81 15.81 6.82
N ASN A 59 23.84 16.62 7.87
CA ASN A 59 23.11 17.88 7.89
C ASN A 59 23.61 18.91 6.84
N SER A 60 24.87 18.83 6.38
CA SER A 60 25.42 19.74 5.36
C SER A 60 25.39 19.13 3.94
N LEU A 61 25.59 17.82 3.78
CA LEU A 61 25.53 17.13 2.49
C LEU A 61 24.10 16.81 2.04
N LEU A 62 23.17 16.54 2.97
CA LEU A 62 21.74 16.44 2.64
C LEU A 62 21.09 17.81 2.53
N ALA A 63 21.73 18.92 2.89
CA ALA A 63 21.13 20.24 2.76
C ALA A 63 20.91 20.67 1.29
N SER A 64 21.58 20.05 0.31
CA SER A 64 21.53 20.47 -1.09
C SER A 64 21.06 19.37 -2.08
N PRO A 65 21.76 18.24 -2.31
CA PRO A 65 21.37 17.24 -3.32
C PRO A 65 20.29 16.23 -2.88
N PHE A 66 20.20 15.90 -1.60
CA PHE A 66 19.16 14.98 -1.06
C PHE A 66 18.16 15.71 -0.18
N ASN A 67 18.29 17.03 -0.09
CA ASN A 67 17.25 17.87 0.45
C ASN A 67 16.07 17.71 -0.49
N ILE A 68 15.03 16.99 -0.10
CA ILE A 68 13.82 16.87 -0.91
C ILE A 68 13.25 18.28 -1.19
N TYR A 69 13.53 19.25 -0.32
CA TYR A 69 13.18 20.66 -0.48
C TYR A 69 14.13 21.43 -1.42
N GLY A 70 15.39 21.02 -1.58
CA GLY A 70 16.41 21.68 -2.41
C GLY A 70 16.62 21.04 -3.80
N ASN A 71 16.50 19.72 -3.88
CA ASN A 71 16.60 18.94 -5.11
C ASN A 71 15.21 18.44 -5.54
N ARG A 72 14.47 19.38 -6.14
CA ARG A 72 13.12 19.14 -6.66
C ARG A 72 13.05 17.94 -7.61
N GLN A 73 14.11 17.65 -8.36
CA GLN A 73 14.10 16.58 -9.36
C GLN A 73 14.17 15.19 -8.71
N LEU A 74 15.01 15.01 -7.70
CA LEU A 74 15.07 13.76 -6.95
C LEU A 74 13.76 13.51 -6.19
N ALA A 75 13.23 14.53 -5.54
CA ALA A 75 11.93 14.48 -4.85
C ALA A 75 10.80 14.02 -5.79
N LEU A 76 10.72 14.61 -6.98
CA LEU A 76 9.73 14.24 -8.00
C LEU A 76 9.93 12.81 -8.50
N SER A 77 11.18 12.33 -8.60
CA SER A 77 11.48 10.98 -9.07
C SER A 77 11.09 9.92 -8.03
N VAL A 78 11.47 10.12 -6.77
CA VAL A 78 11.08 9.25 -5.64
C VAL A 78 9.55 9.22 -5.50
N PHE A 79 8.92 10.38 -5.68
CA PHE A 79 7.47 10.46 -5.65
C PHE A 79 6.81 9.74 -6.82
N GLY A 80 7.31 9.91 -8.03
CA GLY A 80 6.83 9.19 -9.22
C GLY A 80 6.93 7.69 -9.04
N GLU A 81 8.05 7.20 -8.50
CA GLU A 81 8.22 5.78 -8.18
C GLU A 81 7.21 5.29 -7.14
N LEU A 82 6.98 6.06 -6.06
CA LEU A 82 6.00 5.71 -5.03
C LEU A 82 4.57 5.64 -5.60
N LEU A 83 4.22 6.57 -6.50
CA LEU A 83 2.94 6.53 -7.21
C LEU A 83 2.82 5.29 -8.09
N ASP A 84 3.86 4.94 -8.84
CA ASP A 84 3.86 3.74 -9.68
C ASP A 84 3.69 2.47 -8.84
N ARG A 85 4.35 2.38 -7.67
CA ARG A 85 4.18 1.27 -6.72
C ARG A 85 2.74 1.17 -6.22
N ILE A 86 2.11 2.29 -5.87
CA ILE A 86 0.70 2.32 -5.45
C ILE A 86 -0.22 1.86 -6.59
N LEU A 87 -0.04 2.39 -7.81
CA LEU A 87 -0.84 2.02 -8.97
C LEU A 87 -0.68 0.54 -9.35
N ASN A 88 0.52 -0.02 -9.20
CA ASN A 88 0.77 -1.44 -9.43
C ASN A 88 0.10 -2.31 -8.36
N ALA A 89 0.25 -1.97 -7.08
CA ALA A 89 -0.38 -2.68 -5.98
C ALA A 89 -1.92 -2.62 -6.07
N GLN A 90 -2.49 -1.48 -6.48
CA GLN A 90 -3.93 -1.37 -6.75
C GLN A 90 -4.39 -2.30 -7.89
N ARG A 91 -3.62 -2.38 -8.98
CA ARG A 91 -3.92 -3.30 -10.09
C ARG A 91 -3.92 -4.75 -9.59
N GLN A 92 -2.90 -5.14 -8.84
CA GLN A 92 -2.81 -6.47 -8.24
C GLN A 92 -4.00 -6.76 -7.31
N ARG A 93 -4.34 -5.80 -6.43
CA ARG A 93 -5.51 -5.90 -5.55
C ARG A 93 -6.80 -6.17 -6.32
N ASN A 94 -7.03 -5.42 -7.41
CA ASN A 94 -8.22 -5.58 -8.23
C ASN A 94 -8.25 -6.96 -8.93
N THR A 95 -7.11 -7.46 -9.42
CA THR A 95 -7.01 -8.82 -9.95
C THR A 95 -7.40 -9.86 -8.90
N ILE A 96 -6.88 -9.75 -7.67
CA ILE A 96 -7.24 -10.67 -6.58
C ILE A 96 -8.73 -10.63 -6.26
N ILE A 97 -9.34 -9.44 -6.24
CA ILE A 97 -10.79 -9.31 -6.03
C ILE A 97 -11.58 -9.95 -7.17
N ASP A 98 -11.16 -9.77 -8.42
CA ASP A 98 -11.80 -10.39 -9.58
C ASP A 98 -11.71 -11.92 -9.53
N ASP A 99 -10.56 -12.46 -9.15
CA ASP A 99 -10.36 -13.90 -8.96
C ASP A 99 -11.27 -14.43 -7.82
N ARG A 100 -11.38 -13.70 -6.72
CA ARG A 100 -12.33 -14.04 -5.64
C ARG A 100 -13.79 -14.02 -6.10
N ILE A 101 -14.16 -13.08 -6.97
CA ILE A 101 -15.51 -13.05 -7.57
C ILE A 101 -15.74 -14.31 -8.42
N GLN A 102 -14.74 -14.78 -9.17
CA GLN A 102 -14.87 -16.02 -9.95
C GLN A 102 -15.08 -17.26 -9.05
N LEU A 103 -14.45 -17.29 -7.88
CA LEU A 103 -14.64 -18.35 -6.88
C LEU A 103 -16.06 -18.41 -6.29
N LEU A 104 -16.87 -17.36 -6.45
CA LEU A 104 -18.28 -17.41 -6.07
C LEU A 104 -19.05 -18.42 -6.94
N THR A 105 -18.67 -18.59 -8.20
CA THR A 105 -19.29 -19.57 -9.12
C THR A 105 -18.63 -20.94 -9.02
N ASN A 106 -17.30 -20.99 -8.90
CA ASN A 106 -16.52 -22.24 -8.85
C ASN A 106 -15.71 -22.29 -7.55
N PRO A 107 -16.31 -22.76 -6.43
CA PRO A 107 -15.66 -22.69 -5.12
C PRO A 107 -14.41 -23.57 -5.04
N ASN A 108 -13.35 -23.01 -4.47
CA ASN A 108 -12.12 -23.69 -4.12
C ASN A 108 -11.56 -23.04 -2.84
N SER A 109 -11.68 -23.74 -1.71
CA SER A 109 -11.32 -23.20 -0.39
C SER A 109 -9.81 -22.95 -0.21
N GLU A 110 -8.97 -23.77 -0.86
CA GLU A 110 -7.51 -23.60 -0.81
C GLU A 110 -7.10 -22.33 -1.56
N LEU A 111 -7.60 -22.19 -2.80
CA LEU A 111 -7.34 -20.99 -3.60
C LEU A 111 -7.92 -19.73 -2.95
N GLU A 112 -9.11 -19.80 -2.35
CA GLU A 112 -9.68 -18.68 -1.62
C GLU A 112 -8.78 -18.25 -0.44
N SER A 113 -8.26 -19.20 0.32
CA SER A 113 -7.36 -18.91 1.44
C SER A 113 -6.08 -18.22 0.97
N ILE A 114 -5.50 -18.67 -0.15
CA ILE A 114 -4.33 -18.03 -0.78
C ILE A 114 -4.65 -16.60 -1.23
N LEU A 115 -5.80 -16.39 -1.88
CA LEU A 115 -6.22 -15.06 -2.34
C LEU A 115 -6.49 -14.10 -1.18
N ILE A 116 -7.05 -14.57 -0.06
CA ILE A 116 -7.24 -13.75 1.15
C ILE A 116 -5.90 -13.32 1.74
N LEU A 117 -4.94 -14.24 1.86
CA LEU A 117 -3.59 -13.90 2.34
C LEU A 117 -2.92 -12.88 1.42
N SER A 118 -2.94 -13.14 0.10
CA SER A 118 -2.36 -12.21 -0.87
C SER A 118 -3.04 -10.84 -0.88
N LEU A 119 -4.35 -10.78 -0.60
CA LEU A 119 -5.07 -9.51 -0.49
C LEU A 119 -4.60 -8.72 0.73
N ASN A 120 -4.42 -9.38 1.87
CA ASN A 120 -3.92 -8.76 3.09
C ASN A 120 -2.50 -8.22 2.90
N ASP A 121 -1.61 -8.98 2.24
CA ASP A 121 -0.25 -8.54 1.95
C ASP A 121 -0.24 -7.28 1.06
N VAL A 122 -1.08 -7.24 0.04
CA VAL A 122 -1.22 -6.08 -0.85
C VAL A 122 -1.80 -4.87 -0.11
N ASP A 123 -2.79 -5.09 0.76
CA ASP A 123 -3.38 -4.03 1.59
C ASP A 123 -2.36 -3.46 2.59
N GLU A 124 -1.50 -4.30 3.18
CA GLU A 124 -0.40 -3.86 4.05
C GLU A 124 0.65 -3.04 3.28
N GLN A 125 1.04 -3.48 2.08
CA GLN A 125 1.95 -2.73 1.21
C GLN A 125 1.38 -1.36 0.84
N LEU A 126 0.10 -1.31 0.46
CA LEU A 126 -0.60 -0.07 0.14
C LEU A 126 -0.64 0.88 1.35
N ALA A 127 -0.97 0.38 2.54
CA ALA A 127 -0.93 1.16 3.76
C ALA A 127 0.49 1.71 4.04
N GLY A 128 1.52 0.90 3.82
CA GLY A 128 2.93 1.31 3.90
C GLY A 128 3.27 2.44 2.93
N TYR A 129 2.87 2.34 1.67
CA TYR A 129 3.11 3.38 0.66
C TYR A 129 2.35 4.68 0.96
N LEU A 130 1.09 4.60 1.39
CA LEU A 130 0.32 5.77 1.79
C LEU A 130 0.89 6.46 3.02
N LYS A 131 1.41 5.69 3.98
CA LYS A 131 2.12 6.25 5.14
C LYS A 131 3.37 7.01 4.72
N GLN A 132 4.12 6.50 3.72
CA GLN A 132 5.26 7.21 3.14
C GLN A 132 4.86 8.48 2.39
N MET A 133 3.64 8.54 1.84
CA MET A 133 3.07 9.75 1.24
C MET A 133 2.59 10.80 2.24
N ASN A 134 2.47 10.47 3.53
CA ASN A 134 1.85 11.39 4.51
C ASN A 134 2.67 12.70 4.63
N PRO A 135 2.07 13.87 4.30
CA PRO A 135 2.74 15.17 4.33
C PRO A 135 3.22 15.64 5.70
N MET A 136 2.84 14.99 6.81
CA MET A 136 3.20 15.47 8.15
C MET A 136 4.71 15.52 8.42
N SER A 137 5.54 14.85 7.63
CA SER A 137 7.00 15.02 7.66
C SER A 137 7.54 16.13 6.76
N TYR A 138 6.67 16.81 6.00
CA TYR A 138 7.05 17.73 4.94
C TYR A 138 6.41 19.12 5.09
N HIS A 139 6.98 19.95 5.97
CA HIS A 139 6.47 21.29 6.28
C HIS A 139 6.52 22.29 5.11
N ASP A 140 7.29 22.02 4.04
CA ASP A 140 7.55 22.97 2.94
C ASP A 140 7.09 22.49 1.55
N VAL A 141 6.13 21.56 1.47
CA VAL A 141 5.63 21.07 0.17
C VAL A 141 4.78 22.14 -0.51
N PRO A 142 5.02 22.47 -1.80
CA PRO A 142 4.16 23.38 -2.56
C PRO A 142 2.69 22.93 -2.51
N SER A 143 1.78 23.87 -2.25
CA SER A 143 0.34 23.59 -2.08
C SER A 143 -0.28 22.77 -3.24
N ALA A 144 0.20 22.98 -4.47
CA ALA A 144 -0.22 22.22 -5.65
C ALA A 144 0.06 20.71 -5.51
N PHE A 145 1.16 20.34 -4.85
CA PHE A 145 1.53 18.95 -4.64
C PHE A 145 0.70 18.32 -3.52
N HIS A 146 0.38 19.08 -2.46
CA HIS A 146 -0.54 18.62 -1.42
C HIS A 146 -1.92 18.28 -1.99
N ALA A 147 -2.46 19.11 -2.89
CA ALA A 147 -3.73 18.83 -3.57
C ALA A 147 -3.65 17.56 -4.43
N ALA A 148 -2.52 17.32 -5.11
CA ALA A 148 -2.30 16.11 -5.90
C ALA A 148 -2.24 14.86 -5.00
N LEU A 149 -1.49 14.92 -3.89
CA LEU A 149 -1.41 13.86 -2.89
C LEU A 149 -2.78 13.50 -2.33
N HIS A 150 -3.54 14.51 -1.88
CA HIS A 150 -4.89 14.33 -1.38
C HIS A 150 -5.79 13.67 -2.42
N SER A 151 -5.72 14.12 -3.67
CA SER A 151 -6.49 13.53 -4.77
C SER A 151 -6.12 12.07 -5.04
N ILE A 152 -4.85 11.70 -4.92
CA ILE A 152 -4.38 10.34 -5.17
C ILE A 152 -4.80 9.42 -4.02
N ALA A 153 -4.58 9.83 -2.78
CA ALA A 153 -5.01 9.08 -1.60
C ALA A 153 -6.55 8.92 -1.56
N PHE A 154 -7.30 9.98 -1.89
CA PHE A 154 -8.75 9.89 -2.02
C PHE A 154 -9.17 8.91 -3.12
N ARG A 155 -8.56 9.00 -4.31
CA ARG A 155 -8.82 8.07 -5.42
C ARG A 155 -8.56 6.63 -4.99
N HIS A 156 -7.49 6.41 -4.24
CA HIS A 156 -7.10 5.10 -3.76
C HIS A 156 -8.15 4.50 -2.82
N LEU A 157 -8.56 5.25 -1.80
CA LEU A 157 -9.61 4.82 -0.89
C LEU A 157 -10.92 4.57 -1.65
N LEU A 158 -11.26 5.42 -2.61
CA LEU A 158 -12.43 5.27 -3.45
C LEU A 158 -12.39 3.96 -4.26
N ASP A 159 -11.24 3.61 -4.83
CA ASP A 159 -11.07 2.37 -5.59
C ASP A 159 -11.15 1.13 -4.67
N ILE A 160 -10.60 1.20 -3.45
CA ILE A 160 -10.77 0.16 -2.43
C ILE A 160 -12.25 -0.05 -2.12
N THR A 161 -12.97 1.03 -1.80
CA THR A 161 -14.39 0.97 -1.46
C THR A 161 -15.24 0.43 -2.63
N ARG A 162 -14.89 0.78 -3.87
CA ARG A 162 -15.55 0.23 -5.07
C ARG A 162 -15.30 -1.26 -5.23
N ALA A 163 -14.08 -1.72 -4.99
CA ALA A 163 -13.74 -3.13 -5.08
C ALA A 163 -14.47 -3.97 -4.01
N SER A 164 -14.55 -3.49 -2.76
CA SER A 164 -15.33 -4.17 -1.72
C SER A 164 -16.83 -4.15 -2.02
N GLN A 165 -17.36 -3.06 -2.56
CA GLN A 165 -18.73 -3.02 -3.07
C GLN A 165 -18.97 -4.03 -4.19
N LYS A 166 -18.04 -4.12 -5.15
CA LYS A 166 -18.14 -5.06 -6.28
C LYS A 166 -18.23 -6.50 -5.77
N PHE A 167 -17.37 -6.87 -4.82
CA PHE A 167 -17.38 -8.19 -4.19
C PHE A 167 -18.67 -8.45 -3.40
N LEU A 168 -19.15 -7.46 -2.63
CA LEU A 168 -20.42 -7.51 -1.92
C LEU A 168 -21.60 -7.80 -2.87
N ARG A 169 -21.73 -7.02 -3.95
CA ARG A 169 -22.79 -7.18 -4.95
C ARG A 169 -22.70 -8.52 -5.68
N ALA A 170 -21.50 -8.99 -5.99
CA ALA A 170 -21.30 -10.30 -6.60
C ALA A 170 -21.76 -11.44 -5.67
N THR A 171 -21.47 -11.32 -4.36
CA THR A 171 -21.90 -12.29 -3.34
C THR A 171 -23.41 -12.29 -3.17
N GLU A 172 -24.04 -11.11 -3.08
CA GLU A 172 -25.52 -10.97 -3.07
C GLU A 172 -26.16 -11.61 -4.29
N SER A 173 -25.63 -11.31 -5.48
CA SER A 173 -26.14 -11.84 -6.75
C SER A 173 -26.03 -13.37 -6.81
N THR A 174 -24.88 -13.93 -6.43
CA THR A 174 -24.65 -15.38 -6.40
C THR A 174 -25.61 -16.07 -5.42
N LEU A 175 -25.82 -15.49 -4.23
CA LEU A 175 -26.75 -16.02 -3.23
C LEU A 175 -28.21 -15.98 -3.70
N ALA A 176 -28.60 -14.92 -4.41
CA ALA A 176 -29.94 -14.75 -4.96
C ALA A 176 -30.24 -15.74 -6.11
N GLN A 177 -29.23 -16.05 -6.94
CA GLN A 177 -29.37 -17.00 -8.05
C GLN A 177 -29.36 -18.46 -7.60
N LEU A 178 -28.84 -18.77 -6.40
CA LEU A 178 -28.72 -20.13 -5.90
C LEU A 178 -30.10 -20.71 -5.49
N PRO A 179 -30.57 -21.82 -6.10
CA PRO A 179 -31.88 -22.39 -5.77
C PRO A 179 -32.04 -22.81 -4.31
N TYR A 180 -33.25 -22.67 -3.77
CA TYR A 180 -33.62 -23.18 -2.44
C TYR A 180 -33.85 -24.70 -2.50
N SER A 181 -32.75 -25.45 -2.49
CA SER A 181 -32.75 -26.92 -2.43
C SER A 181 -31.93 -27.39 -1.22
N PRO A 182 -32.28 -28.53 -0.57
CA PRO A 182 -31.47 -29.13 0.48
C PRO A 182 -30.00 -29.34 0.08
N SER A 183 -29.73 -29.67 -1.19
CA SER A 183 -28.37 -29.83 -1.73
C SER A 183 -27.53 -28.57 -1.65
N ASN A 184 -28.16 -27.39 -1.67
CA ASN A 184 -27.50 -26.09 -1.66
C ASN A 184 -27.39 -25.49 -0.26
N LYS A 185 -27.88 -26.18 0.79
CA LYS A 185 -27.93 -25.63 2.15
C LYS A 185 -26.54 -25.20 2.64
N SER A 186 -25.54 -26.06 2.49
CA SER A 186 -24.16 -25.76 2.89
C SER A 186 -23.61 -24.54 2.14
N ARG A 187 -23.74 -24.51 0.81
CA ARG A 187 -23.28 -23.37 -0.01
C ARG A 187 -24.01 -22.06 0.33
N ARG A 188 -25.31 -22.10 0.62
CA ARG A 188 -26.05 -20.93 1.09
C ARG A 188 -25.52 -20.44 2.43
N THR A 189 -25.22 -21.33 3.38
CA THR A 189 -24.63 -20.95 4.66
C THR A 189 -23.27 -20.27 4.47
N GLU A 190 -22.41 -20.85 3.62
CA GLU A 190 -21.11 -20.28 3.27
C GLU A 190 -21.22 -18.89 2.63
N LEU A 191 -22.06 -18.74 1.59
CA LEU A 191 -22.30 -17.45 0.94
C LEU A 191 -22.90 -16.40 1.87
N ASN A 192 -23.75 -16.79 2.83
CA ASN A 192 -24.23 -15.86 3.85
C ASN A 192 -23.11 -15.40 4.79
N THR A 193 -22.20 -16.30 5.18
CA THR A 193 -21.01 -15.94 5.96
C THR A 193 -20.13 -14.96 5.17
N MET A 194 -19.85 -15.27 3.89
CA MET A 194 -19.10 -14.37 3.00
C MET A 194 -19.79 -13.02 2.83
N LEU A 195 -21.12 -12.99 2.70
CA LEU A 195 -21.90 -11.77 2.57
C LEU A 195 -21.75 -10.87 3.81
N ASN A 196 -21.78 -11.46 5.01
CA ASN A 196 -21.58 -10.72 6.25
C ASN A 196 -20.16 -10.12 6.34
N ILE A 197 -19.14 -10.89 5.93
CA ILE A 197 -17.74 -10.42 5.88
C ILE A 197 -17.61 -9.28 4.85
N ALA A 198 -18.11 -9.49 3.63
CA ALA A 198 -18.06 -8.49 2.56
C ALA A 198 -18.78 -7.19 2.94
N ASN A 199 -19.90 -7.29 3.66
CA ASN A 199 -20.62 -6.12 4.16
C ASN A 199 -19.80 -5.37 5.24
N ALA A 200 -19.14 -6.08 6.15
CA ALA A 200 -18.26 -5.47 7.15
C ALA A 200 -17.04 -4.80 6.50
N ASP A 201 -16.42 -5.45 5.52
CA ASP A 201 -15.31 -4.89 4.75
C ASP A 201 -15.72 -3.62 4.00
N PHE A 202 -16.86 -3.67 3.27
CA PHE A 202 -17.38 -2.48 2.57
C PHE A 202 -17.69 -1.32 3.52
N GLN A 203 -18.29 -1.59 4.67
CA GLN A 203 -18.54 -0.57 5.69
C GLN A 203 -17.24 0.06 6.21
N ARG A 204 -16.24 -0.76 6.56
CA ARG A 204 -14.93 -0.29 7.00
C ARG A 204 -14.29 0.61 5.95
N ASP A 205 -14.25 0.15 4.70
CA ASP A 205 -13.62 0.87 3.60
C ASP A 205 -14.38 2.18 3.29
N TYR A 206 -15.71 2.17 3.39
CA TYR A 206 -16.52 3.37 3.26
C TYR A 206 -16.23 4.38 4.38
N PHE A 207 -16.12 3.93 5.64
CA PHE A 207 -15.80 4.82 6.75
C PHE A 207 -14.40 5.40 6.60
N ALA A 208 -13.41 4.60 6.19
CA ALA A 208 -12.07 5.09 5.91
C ALA A 208 -12.07 6.19 4.83
N LEU A 209 -12.82 5.98 3.74
CA LEU A 209 -13.00 6.99 2.69
C LEU A 209 -13.65 8.28 3.21
N ARG A 210 -14.64 8.17 4.10
CA ARG A 210 -15.36 9.33 4.66
C ARG A 210 -14.55 10.07 5.72
N ASP A 211 -13.81 9.34 6.55
CA ASP A 211 -12.90 9.89 7.56
C ASP A 211 -11.71 10.63 6.92
N PHE A 212 -11.31 10.22 5.71
CA PHE A 212 -10.26 10.90 4.95
C PHE A 212 -10.64 12.33 4.53
N GLY A 213 -11.94 12.63 4.44
CA GLY A 213 -12.47 13.97 4.22
C GLY A 213 -13.25 14.13 2.92
N ASP A 214 -13.44 15.38 2.51
CA ASP A 214 -14.25 15.69 1.33
C ASP A 214 -13.56 15.29 0.03
N PRO A 215 -14.34 14.82 -0.97
CA PRO A 215 -13.80 14.50 -2.28
C PRO A 215 -13.19 15.76 -2.92
N PRO A 216 -12.06 15.62 -3.63
CA PRO A 216 -11.62 16.64 -4.57
C PRO A 216 -12.77 16.99 -5.54
N SER A 217 -12.87 18.25 -5.97
CA SER A 217 -13.97 18.72 -6.83
C SER A 217 -14.19 17.86 -8.08
N LYS A 218 -13.11 17.33 -8.66
CA LYS A 218 -13.14 16.42 -9.83
C LYS A 218 -13.68 15.00 -9.54
N LEU A 219 -13.92 14.68 -8.26
CA LEU A 219 -14.26 13.35 -7.77
C LEU A 219 -15.62 13.29 -7.07
N GLN A 220 -16.34 14.40 -6.99
CA GLN A 220 -17.62 14.47 -6.28
C GLN A 220 -18.68 13.57 -6.92
N ASP A 221 -18.73 13.51 -8.25
CA ASP A 221 -19.63 12.62 -9.00
C ASP A 221 -19.30 11.13 -8.80
N ALA A 222 -18.05 10.81 -8.49
CA ALA A 222 -17.65 9.43 -8.29
C ALA A 222 -18.22 8.83 -7.00
N LEU A 223 -18.43 9.65 -5.96
CA LEU A 223 -19.07 9.22 -4.72
C LEU A 223 -20.56 8.93 -4.89
N THR A 224 -21.27 9.69 -5.74
CA THR A 224 -22.71 9.48 -5.93
C THR A 224 -23.00 8.14 -6.61
N THR A 225 -22.08 7.66 -7.44
CA THR A 225 -22.17 6.33 -8.07
C THR A 225 -21.92 5.16 -7.13
N LEU A 226 -21.36 5.42 -5.94
CA LEU A 226 -20.90 4.38 -5.02
C LEU A 226 -22.03 3.73 -4.23
N ILE A 227 -23.27 4.23 -4.27
CA ILE A 227 -24.40 3.60 -3.56
C ILE A 227 -25.65 3.59 -4.46
N PRO A 228 -26.08 2.42 -4.96
CA PRO A 228 -27.17 2.33 -5.95
C PRO A 228 -28.55 2.69 -5.42
N SER A 229 -28.86 2.34 -4.15
CA SER A 229 -30.21 2.55 -3.60
C SER A 229 -30.21 3.63 -2.52
N LEU A 230 -31.24 4.47 -2.53
CA LEU A 230 -31.43 5.49 -1.50
C LEU A 230 -31.52 4.87 -0.10
N SER A 231 -32.13 3.68 0.02
CA SER A 231 -32.27 2.98 1.29
C SER A 231 -30.91 2.53 1.85
N ASP A 232 -30.05 1.95 1.01
CA ASP A 232 -28.70 1.52 1.43
C ASP A 232 -27.86 2.73 1.82
N ARG A 233 -28.02 3.85 1.11
CA ARG A 233 -27.33 5.10 1.43
C ARG A 233 -27.72 5.65 2.80
N VAL A 234 -29.02 5.70 3.10
CA VAL A 234 -29.51 6.17 4.41
C VAL A 234 -28.99 5.28 5.54
N LYS A 235 -29.01 3.94 5.36
CA LYS A 235 -28.46 3.01 6.35
C LYS A 235 -26.96 3.22 6.56
N LEU A 236 -26.20 3.35 5.49
CA LEU A 236 -24.76 3.52 5.54
C LEU A 236 -24.36 4.85 6.19
N GLU A 237 -25.05 5.95 5.88
CA GLU A 237 -24.86 7.25 6.55
C GLU A 237 -25.25 7.20 8.03
N ALA A 238 -26.30 6.47 8.39
CA ALA A 238 -26.68 6.27 9.80
C ALA A 238 -25.59 5.50 10.57
N TRP A 239 -25.03 4.45 9.97
CA TRP A 239 -23.91 3.70 10.56
C TRP A 239 -22.65 4.56 10.65
N TYR A 240 -22.31 5.34 9.62
CA TYR A 240 -21.17 6.25 9.65
C TYR A 240 -21.32 7.33 10.74
N THR A 241 -22.52 7.90 10.87
CA THR A 241 -22.83 8.87 11.92
C THR A 241 -22.60 8.26 13.31
N ARG A 242 -23.08 7.03 13.54
CA ARG A 242 -22.82 6.28 14.77
C ARG A 242 -21.32 6.04 14.99
N HIS A 243 -20.58 5.64 13.96
CA HIS A 243 -19.14 5.43 14.02
C HIS A 243 -18.40 6.71 14.43
N ARG A 244 -18.73 7.84 13.82
CA ARG A 244 -18.16 9.16 14.15
C ARG A 244 -18.42 9.55 15.61
N PHE A 245 -19.65 9.34 16.11
CA PHE A 245 -19.95 9.58 17.53
C PHE A 245 -19.13 8.67 18.46
N GLN A 246 -18.91 7.41 18.09
CA GLN A 246 -18.10 6.50 18.89
C GLN A 246 -16.63 6.93 18.95
N ARG A 247 -16.06 7.46 17.86
CA ARG A 247 -14.70 8.02 17.85
C ARG A 247 -14.58 9.26 18.75
N LEU A 248 -15.54 10.19 18.64
CA LEU A 248 -15.59 11.39 19.48
C LEU A 248 -15.67 11.06 20.98
N LEU A 249 -16.41 10.00 21.36
CA LEU A 249 -16.49 9.56 22.75
C LEU A 249 -15.22 8.88 23.27
N LYS A 250 -14.39 8.34 22.37
CA LYS A 250 -13.11 7.68 22.72
C LYS A 250 -11.94 8.66 22.82
N GLY A 251 -12.10 9.90 22.35
CA GLY A 251 -11.06 10.92 22.37
C GLY A 251 -10.03 10.80 21.24
N ASP A 252 -10.38 10.09 20.16
CA ASP A 252 -9.59 10.00 18.92
C ASP A 252 -9.87 11.15 17.95
#